data_AF-A0A515ERM2-F1
#
_entry.id   AF-A0A515ERM2-F1
#
_cell.length_a   1.000
_cell.length_b   1.000
_cell.length_c   1.000
_cell.angle_alpha   90.00
_cell.angle_beta   90.00
_cell.angle_gamma   90.00
#
_symmetry.space_group_name_H-M   'P 1'
#
loop_
_entity.id
_entity.type
_entity.pdbx_description
1 polymer ?
#
loop_
_entity_poly.entity_id
_entity_poly.type
_entity_poly.pdbx_seq_one_letter_code
_entity_poly.pdbx_strand_id
1 'polypeptide(L)'
;MPDQEDQNTKASESTEVAPEDAQPTGTKSSLSIEGDNNLVLVIEKMLTKLTESRLQADFYQTTGMRCSRNVRVLMEKLMEDYGFTSHELKRPWRSGALVPDRKTGGIKVASRVFDLAFGWGGVALATLLYLPLSIGLMTIPSTLQSLLGLAIASCFYVLAIFGCCYQMLWPQKTAIRVALALGAD
;
A
#
# COMPACT_ATOMS: atom_id res chain seq x y z
N MET A 1 -43.03 18.45 14.46
CA MET A 1 -44.19 17.56 14.31
C MET A 1 -43.74 16.37 13.49
N PRO A 2 -44.13 15.16 13.90
CA PRO A 2 -43.39 14.20 14.74
C PRO A 2 -42.89 13.01 13.89
N ASP A 3 -42.09 12.03 14.34
CA ASP A 3 -42.31 10.93 15.31
C ASP A 3 -40.88 10.38 15.63
N GLN A 4 -40.39 10.03 16.83
CA GLN A 4 -40.90 9.34 18.02
C GLN A 4 -41.41 7.91 17.78
N GLU A 5 -40.54 6.91 17.94
CA GLU A 5 -40.76 5.66 18.72
C GLU A 5 -39.53 4.75 18.53
N ASP A 6 -38.72 4.44 19.54
CA ASP A 6 -38.94 3.62 20.74
C ASP A 6 -38.92 2.09 20.52
N GLN A 7 -38.36 1.44 21.54
CA GLN A 7 -38.52 0.04 21.95
C GLN A 7 -37.66 -1.04 21.26
N ASN A 8 -37.27 -2.15 21.89
CA ASN A 8 -37.23 -2.70 23.26
C ASN A 8 -36.87 -4.20 23.08
N THR A 9 -36.80 -4.97 24.17
CA THR A 9 -36.68 -6.44 24.28
C THR A 9 -35.22 -6.91 24.35
N LYS A 10 -34.57 -7.08 25.52
CA LYS A 10 -34.95 -7.56 26.87
C LYS A 10 -35.34 -9.04 26.94
N ALA A 11 -34.80 -9.70 27.98
CA ALA A 11 -35.17 -10.98 28.59
C ALA A 11 -34.60 -12.25 27.90
N SER A 12 -33.67 -12.96 28.54
CA SER A 12 -33.79 -13.86 29.70
C SER A 12 -34.26 -15.26 29.28
N GLU A 13 -33.49 -16.30 29.60
CA GLU A 13 -34.06 -17.44 30.34
C GLU A 13 -32.96 -18.31 30.97
N SER A 14 -33.04 -18.42 32.30
CA SER A 14 -32.41 -19.46 33.09
C SER A 14 -33.15 -20.77 32.89
N THR A 15 -32.46 -21.90 32.93
CA THR A 15 -33.09 -23.16 33.38
C THR A 15 -32.15 -23.89 34.32
N GLU A 16 -32.56 -23.82 35.57
CA GLU A 16 -32.27 -24.67 36.72
C GLU A 16 -32.93 -26.05 36.53
N VAL A 17 -32.31 -27.13 37.03
CA VAL A 17 -32.91 -28.28 37.75
C VAL A 17 -31.85 -29.38 37.96
N ALA A 18 -31.67 -29.78 39.22
CA ALA A 18 -30.82 -30.86 39.77
C ALA A 18 -31.58 -32.23 39.81
N PRO A 19 -31.28 -33.26 40.64
CA PRO A 19 -30.06 -33.78 41.31
C PRO A 19 -29.86 -35.33 41.15
N GLU A 20 -28.94 -35.94 41.93
CA GLU A 20 -28.74 -37.39 42.28
C GLU A 20 -28.31 -38.34 41.13
N ASP A 21 -27.35 -39.27 41.24
CA ASP A 21 -26.90 -40.05 42.40
C ASP A 21 -25.61 -40.84 42.07
N ALA A 22 -24.93 -41.30 43.13
CA ALA A 22 -24.06 -42.49 43.22
C ALA A 22 -22.77 -42.62 42.37
N GLN A 23 -21.64 -42.56 43.11
CA GLN A 23 -20.31 -43.09 42.77
C GLN A 23 -20.34 -44.63 42.61
N PRO A 24 -19.51 -45.21 41.72
CA PRO A 24 -18.43 -46.02 42.25
C PRO A 24 -17.09 -45.85 41.51
N THR A 25 -16.05 -46.02 42.34
CA THR A 25 -14.64 -46.23 42.06
C THR A 25 -14.32 -47.10 40.84
N GLY A 26 -13.37 -46.66 40.00
CA GLY A 26 -12.79 -47.53 38.97
C GLY A 26 -11.95 -46.81 37.92
N THR A 27 -10.71 -46.49 38.30
CA THR A 27 -9.50 -46.51 37.46
C THR A 27 -9.69 -46.43 35.94
N LYS A 28 -9.40 -45.25 35.37
CA LYS A 28 -8.49 -45.09 34.23
C LYS A 28 -8.07 -43.64 34.18
N SER A 29 -6.79 -43.42 34.44
CA SER A 29 -6.10 -42.16 34.16
C SER A 29 -6.30 -41.80 32.68
N SER A 30 -7.32 -40.99 32.38
CA SER A 30 -7.39 -40.23 31.14
C SER A 30 -6.39 -39.08 31.27
N LEU A 31 -5.13 -39.46 31.14
CA LEU A 31 -3.98 -38.56 31.11
C LEU A 31 -4.06 -37.78 29.78
N SER A 32 -4.64 -36.59 29.84
CA SER A 32 -4.17 -35.41 29.11
C SER A 32 -3.89 -35.57 27.60
N ILE A 33 -4.87 -35.96 26.79
CA ILE A 33 -4.81 -35.80 25.31
C ILE A 33 -5.17 -34.35 24.88
N GLU A 34 -5.84 -33.58 25.75
CA GLU A 34 -6.19 -32.16 25.52
C GLU A 34 -4.95 -31.24 25.42
N GLY A 35 -3.83 -31.64 26.04
CA GLY A 35 -2.57 -30.88 26.05
C GLY A 35 -1.77 -31.00 24.74
N ASP A 36 -1.77 -32.17 24.11
CA ASP A 36 -1.00 -32.43 22.89
C ASP A 36 -1.60 -31.74 21.66
N ASN A 37 -2.93 -31.67 21.56
CA ASN A 37 -3.60 -30.96 20.46
C ASN A 37 -3.29 -29.46 20.47
N ASN A 38 -3.17 -28.86 21.67
CA ASN A 38 -2.76 -27.47 21.81
C ASN A 38 -1.28 -27.27 21.46
N LEU A 39 -0.41 -28.22 21.80
CA LEU A 39 1.02 -28.14 21.52
C LEU A 39 1.31 -28.29 20.02
N VAL A 40 0.62 -29.21 19.33
CA VAL A 40 0.68 -29.34 17.87
C VAL A 40 0.18 -28.07 17.18
N LEU A 41 -0.96 -27.52 17.62
CA LEU A 41 -1.51 -26.28 17.07
C LEU A 41 -0.60 -25.06 17.29
N VAL A 42 0.13 -25.03 18.43
CA VAL A 42 1.13 -23.99 18.71
C VAL A 42 2.36 -24.17 17.82
N ILE A 43 2.87 -25.40 17.65
CA ILE A 43 4.02 -25.69 16.76
C ILE A 43 3.68 -25.34 15.31
N GLU A 44 2.50 -25.72 14.81
CA GLU A 44 2.04 -25.34 13.47
C GLU A 44 1.92 -23.82 13.31
N LYS A 45 1.34 -23.13 14.30
CA LYS A 45 1.27 -21.66 14.30
C LYS A 45 2.66 -21.01 14.35
N MET A 46 3.62 -21.59 15.05
CA MET A 46 5.00 -21.07 15.09
C MET A 46 5.73 -21.31 13.77
N LEU A 47 5.63 -22.52 13.20
CA LEU A 47 6.23 -22.86 11.91
C LEU A 47 5.67 -22.01 10.77
N THR A 48 4.35 -21.84 10.72
CA THR A 48 3.71 -20.97 9.72
C THR A 48 4.17 -19.52 9.84
N LYS A 49 4.28 -18.98 11.07
CA LYS A 49 4.82 -17.63 11.31
C LYS A 49 6.29 -17.50 10.90
N LEU A 50 7.12 -18.49 11.18
CA LEU A 50 8.54 -18.49 10.80
C LEU A 50 8.70 -18.50 9.28
N THR A 51 7.95 -19.35 8.58
CA THR A 51 7.96 -19.41 7.12
C THR A 51 7.47 -18.11 6.49
N GLU A 52 6.40 -17.52 7.03
CA GLU A 52 5.89 -16.23 6.57
C GLU A 52 6.90 -15.10 6.78
N SER A 53 7.59 -15.09 7.93
CA SER A 53 8.63 -14.10 8.22
C SER A 53 9.80 -14.16 7.23
N ARG A 54 10.19 -15.37 6.81
CA ARG A 54 11.22 -15.60 5.80
C ARG A 54 10.77 -15.14 4.43
N LEU A 55 9.54 -15.49 4.02
CA LEU A 55 8.96 -15.05 2.74
C LEU A 55 8.84 -13.53 2.67
N GLN A 56 8.45 -12.88 3.77
CA GLN A 56 8.37 -11.42 3.82
C GLN A 56 9.75 -10.76 3.77
N ALA A 57 10.76 -11.38 4.40
CA ALA A 57 12.14 -10.92 4.31
C ALA A 57 12.70 -11.05 2.89
N ASP A 58 12.45 -12.18 2.22
CA ASP A 58 12.88 -12.44 0.85
C ASP A 58 12.19 -11.50 -0.16
N PHE A 59 10.88 -11.32 -0.01
CA PHE A 59 10.12 -10.34 -0.78
C PHE A 59 10.65 -8.91 -0.55
N TYR A 60 10.96 -8.54 0.69
CA TYR A 60 11.56 -7.25 1.01
C TYR A 60 12.97 -7.10 0.43
N GLN A 61 13.78 -8.16 0.43
CA GLN A 61 15.11 -8.14 -0.16
C GLN A 61 15.04 -7.93 -1.68
N THR A 62 14.08 -8.60 -2.34
CA THR A 62 13.89 -8.53 -3.79
C THR A 62 13.27 -7.21 -4.23
N THR A 63 12.21 -6.76 -3.55
CA THR A 63 11.42 -5.61 -3.97
C THR A 63 11.75 -4.33 -3.22
N GLY A 64 12.25 -4.42 -1.99
CA GLY A 64 12.41 -3.30 -1.06
C GLY A 64 11.09 -2.74 -0.53
N MET A 65 9.97 -3.47 -0.66
CA MET A 65 8.64 -3.04 -0.22
C MET A 65 8.26 -3.75 1.08
N ARG A 66 7.98 -2.97 2.14
CA ARG A 66 7.47 -3.51 3.41
C ARG A 66 5.95 -3.42 3.41
N CYS A 67 5.27 -4.57 3.35
CA CYS A 67 3.81 -4.66 3.29
C CYS A 67 3.27 -5.82 4.14
N SER A 68 1.95 -5.90 4.36
CA SER A 68 1.30 -7.01 5.05
C SER A 68 1.24 -8.25 4.15
N ARG A 69 0.97 -9.43 4.73
CA ARG A 69 0.87 -10.71 4.01
C ARG A 69 -0.08 -10.65 2.82
N ASN A 70 -1.29 -10.14 3.01
CA ASN A 70 -2.32 -10.08 1.97
C ASN A 70 -1.86 -9.21 0.79
N VAL A 71 -1.22 -8.08 1.10
CA VAL A 71 -0.70 -7.16 0.09
C VAL A 71 0.47 -7.77 -0.66
N ARG A 72 1.36 -8.52 0.02
CA ARG A 72 2.45 -9.26 -0.61
C ARG A 72 1.90 -10.25 -1.64
N VAL A 73 0.94 -11.09 -1.24
CA VAL A 73 0.32 -12.08 -2.15
C VAL A 73 -0.31 -11.40 -3.36
N LEU A 74 -0.96 -10.25 -3.15
CA LEU A 74 -1.58 -9.48 -4.23
C LEU A 74 -0.54 -8.83 -5.15
N MET A 75 0.59 -8.35 -4.61
CA MET A 75 1.72 -7.87 -5.40
C MET A 75 2.41 -8.99 -6.18
N GLU A 76 2.62 -10.16 -5.58
CA GLU A 76 3.14 -11.36 -6.26
C GLU A 76 2.22 -11.74 -7.42
N LYS A 77 0.89 -11.76 -7.18
CA LYS A 77 -0.10 -11.98 -8.23
C LYS A 77 -0.06 -10.93 -9.35
N LEU A 78 0.13 -9.66 -9.02
CA LEU A 78 0.32 -8.61 -10.03
C LEU A 78 1.57 -8.86 -10.89
N MET A 79 2.64 -9.37 -10.29
CA MET A 79 3.87 -9.69 -11.02
C MET A 79 3.69 -10.93 -11.91
N GLU A 80 3.05 -11.98 -11.40
CA GLU A 80 2.85 -13.25 -12.10
C GLU A 80 1.78 -13.16 -13.20
N ASP A 81 0.58 -12.66 -12.88
CA ASP A 81 -0.58 -12.71 -13.78
C ASP A 81 -0.61 -11.53 -14.76
N TYR A 82 -0.14 -10.35 -14.33
CA TYR A 82 -0.24 -9.11 -15.11
C TYR A 82 1.11 -8.60 -15.63
N GLY A 83 2.19 -9.33 -15.36
CA GLY A 83 3.54 -9.04 -15.87
C GLY A 83 4.15 -7.75 -15.33
N PHE A 84 3.70 -7.25 -14.17
CA PHE A 84 4.34 -6.09 -13.55
C PHE A 84 5.72 -6.46 -13.02
N THR A 85 6.67 -5.56 -13.18
CA THR A 85 7.99 -5.73 -12.56
C THR A 85 8.01 -5.23 -11.11
N SER A 86 8.87 -5.81 -10.28
CA SER A 86 9.08 -5.35 -8.89
C SER A 86 9.47 -3.86 -8.84
N HIS A 87 10.25 -3.39 -9.81
CA HIS A 87 10.64 -1.99 -9.94
C HIS A 87 9.47 -1.06 -10.27
N GLU A 88 8.55 -1.51 -11.12
CA GLU A 88 7.33 -0.75 -11.46
C GLU A 88 6.38 -0.62 -10.28
N LEU A 89 6.24 -1.68 -9.46
CA LEU A 89 5.38 -1.65 -8.27
C LEU A 89 6.02 -0.90 -7.10
N LYS A 90 7.35 -0.94 -6.99
CA LYS A 90 8.10 -0.28 -5.90
C LYS A 90 7.92 1.23 -5.87
N ARG A 91 7.94 1.89 -7.03
CA ARG A 91 7.82 3.35 -7.11
C ARG A 91 6.48 3.87 -6.60
N PRO A 92 5.33 3.41 -7.12
CA PRO A 92 4.03 3.87 -6.64
C PRO A 92 3.76 3.42 -5.20
N TRP A 93 4.35 2.30 -4.75
CA TRP A 93 4.35 1.93 -3.33
C TRP A 93 5.10 2.95 -2.47
N ARG A 94 6.34 3.32 -2.85
CA ARG A 94 7.17 4.26 -2.09
C ARG A 94 6.66 5.70 -2.14
N SER A 95 6.05 6.12 -3.23
CA SER A 95 5.42 7.44 -3.36
C SER A 95 4.07 7.52 -2.62
N GLY A 96 3.55 6.39 -2.11
CA GLY A 96 2.24 6.33 -1.48
C GLY A 96 1.07 6.42 -2.46
N ALA A 97 1.30 6.23 -3.76
CA ALA A 97 0.24 6.12 -4.75
C ALA A 97 -0.50 4.77 -4.64
N LEU A 98 0.18 3.72 -4.17
CA LEU A 98 -0.43 2.47 -3.73
C LEU A 98 -0.41 2.41 -2.21
N VAL A 99 -1.58 2.30 -1.61
CA VAL A 99 -1.73 2.25 -0.15
C VAL A 99 -2.44 0.94 0.21
N PRO A 100 -1.97 0.22 1.24
CA PRO A 100 -2.68 -0.96 1.73
C PRO A 100 -4.03 -0.54 2.29
N ASP A 101 -5.11 -1.13 1.79
CA ASP A 101 -6.44 -0.95 2.34
C ASP A 101 -6.63 -1.87 3.55
N ARG A 102 -6.76 -1.28 4.73
CA ARG A 102 -6.99 -2.03 5.97
C ARG A 102 -8.37 -2.68 6.04
N LYS A 103 -9.35 -2.17 5.29
CA LYS A 103 -10.74 -2.67 5.35
C LYS A 103 -10.92 -3.92 4.49
N THR A 104 -10.44 -3.87 3.26
CA THR A 104 -10.56 -4.99 2.29
C THR A 104 -9.36 -5.93 2.33
N GLY A 105 -8.25 -5.54 2.98
CA GLY A 105 -6.98 -6.26 2.92
C GLY A 105 -6.30 -6.18 1.54
N GLY A 106 -6.83 -5.37 0.62
CA GLY A 106 -6.32 -5.19 -0.74
C GLY A 106 -5.38 -4.00 -0.89
N ILE A 107 -5.15 -3.61 -2.14
CA ILE A 107 -4.39 -2.41 -2.50
C ILE A 107 -5.37 -1.36 -3.00
N LYS A 108 -5.34 -0.17 -2.40
CA LYS A 108 -6.09 0.99 -2.87
C LYS A 108 -5.16 1.93 -3.61
N VAL A 109 -5.60 2.40 -4.77
CA VAL A 109 -4.94 3.50 -5.48
C VAL A 109 -5.31 4.81 -4.80
N ALA A 110 -4.34 5.44 -4.16
CA ALA A 110 -4.45 6.80 -3.67
C ALA A 110 -4.06 7.76 -4.81
N SER A 111 -4.93 7.86 -5.80
CA SER A 111 -4.87 8.94 -6.79
C SER A 111 -5.24 10.24 -6.09
N ARG A 112 -4.27 10.95 -5.54
CA ARG A 112 -4.49 12.29 -5.00
C ARG A 112 -4.48 13.23 -6.19
N VAL A 113 -5.66 13.77 -6.53
CA VAL A 113 -5.78 14.87 -7.51
C VAL A 113 -4.79 16.00 -7.18
N PHE A 114 -4.52 16.20 -5.89
CA PHE A 114 -3.47 17.10 -5.39
C PHE A 114 -2.07 16.78 -5.92
N ASP A 115 -1.63 15.52 -5.98
CA ASP A 115 -0.30 15.17 -6.49
C ASP A 115 -0.18 15.47 -7.99
N LEU A 116 -1.29 15.28 -8.72
CA LEU A 116 -1.37 15.66 -10.13
C LEU A 116 -1.29 17.18 -10.29
N ALA A 117 -2.07 17.92 -9.48
CA ALA A 117 -2.07 19.37 -9.49
C ALA A 117 -0.71 19.96 -9.09
N PHE A 118 -0.01 19.37 -8.12
CA PHE A 118 1.35 19.75 -7.75
C PHE A 118 2.36 19.43 -8.85
N GLY A 119 2.24 18.29 -9.51
CA GLY A 119 3.10 17.93 -10.64
C GLY A 119 2.97 18.93 -11.79
N TRP A 120 1.73 19.21 -12.22
CA TRP A 120 1.45 20.19 -13.27
C TRP A 120 1.79 21.62 -12.83
N GLY A 121 1.52 21.97 -11.57
CA GLY A 121 1.88 23.26 -10.98
C GLY A 121 3.39 23.47 -10.97
N GLY A 122 4.18 22.44 -10.65
CA GLY A 122 5.64 22.48 -10.72
C GLY A 122 6.15 22.71 -12.14
N VAL A 123 5.58 22.03 -13.14
CA VAL A 123 5.91 22.25 -14.55
C VAL A 123 5.53 23.67 -15.01
N ALA A 124 4.35 24.15 -14.63
CA ALA A 124 3.89 25.50 -14.95
C ALA A 124 4.81 26.56 -14.32
N LEU A 125 5.18 26.40 -13.04
CA LEU A 125 6.08 27.29 -12.33
C LEU A 125 7.48 27.30 -12.95
N ALA A 126 8.04 26.12 -13.26
CA ALA A 126 9.33 26.01 -13.94
C ALA A 126 9.32 26.72 -15.30
N THR A 127 8.22 26.60 -16.03
CA THR A 127 8.04 27.26 -17.35
C THR A 127 7.92 28.77 -17.19
N LEU A 128 7.16 29.25 -16.20
CA LEU A 128 7.01 30.67 -15.89
C LEU A 128 8.32 31.33 -15.45
N LEU A 129 9.22 30.60 -14.79
CA LEU A 129 10.54 31.11 -14.42
C LEU A 129 11.53 31.06 -15.60
N TYR A 130 11.47 30.01 -16.40
CA TYR A 130 12.37 29.81 -17.53
C TYR A 130 12.11 30.80 -18.68
N LEU A 131 10.84 31.05 -19.02
CA LEU A 131 10.47 31.93 -20.13
C LEU A 131 11.09 33.34 -20.03
N PRO A 132 10.87 34.13 -18.95
CA PRO A 132 11.44 35.48 -18.85
C PRO A 132 12.96 35.46 -18.77
N LEU A 133 13.55 34.45 -18.13
CA LEU A 133 15.00 34.28 -18.06
C LEU A 133 15.58 34.06 -19.46
N SER A 134 14.98 33.19 -20.26
CA SER A 134 15.41 32.91 -21.64
C SER A 134 15.27 34.14 -22.55
N ILE A 135 14.19 34.92 -22.39
CA ILE A 135 13.97 36.17 -23.13
C ILE A 135 15.03 37.20 -22.74
N GLY A 136 15.30 37.39 -21.45
CA GLY A 136 16.33 38.32 -20.97
C GLY A 136 17.72 37.97 -21.50
N LEU A 137 18.09 36.69 -21.46
CA LEU A 137 19.36 36.19 -22.01
C LEU A 137 19.51 36.45 -23.53
N MET A 138 18.43 36.40 -24.30
CA MET A 138 18.47 36.68 -25.74
C MET A 138 18.70 38.17 -26.08
N THR A 139 18.47 39.09 -25.13
CA THR A 139 18.64 40.53 -25.37
C THR A 139 20.06 41.06 -25.11
N ILE A 140 20.96 40.23 -24.57
CA ILE A 140 22.32 40.65 -24.20
C ILE A 140 23.26 40.51 -25.42
N PRO A 141 24.01 41.56 -25.81
CA PRO A 141 24.84 41.55 -27.02
C PRO A 141 26.12 40.69 -26.94
N SER A 142 26.44 40.08 -25.78
CA SER A 142 27.57 39.15 -25.66
C SER A 142 27.13 37.72 -26.00
N THR A 143 27.41 37.30 -27.24
CA THR A 143 26.93 36.03 -27.83
C THR A 143 27.38 34.78 -27.06
N LEU A 144 28.63 34.73 -26.59
CA LEU A 144 29.17 33.54 -25.90
C LEU A 144 28.60 33.35 -24.49
N GLN A 145 28.51 34.41 -23.69
CA GLN A 145 28.00 34.33 -22.32
C GLN A 145 26.49 34.04 -22.30
N SER A 146 25.75 34.62 -23.23
CA SER A 146 24.30 34.43 -23.35
C SER A 146 23.94 33.01 -23.81
N LEU A 147 24.69 32.44 -24.77
CA LEU A 147 24.53 31.05 -25.19
C LEU A 147 24.84 30.06 -24.05
N LEU A 148 25.92 30.30 -23.31
CA LEU A 148 26.29 29.44 -22.18
C LEU A 148 25.24 29.52 -21.05
N GLY A 149 24.78 30.72 -20.72
CA GLY A 149 23.70 30.93 -19.74
C GLY A 149 22.40 30.24 -20.15
N LEU A 150 22.02 30.34 -21.43
CA LEU A 150 20.83 29.67 -21.97
C LEU A 150 20.98 28.14 -21.92
N ALA A 151 22.14 27.59 -22.29
CA ALA A 151 22.38 26.15 -22.25
C ALA A 151 22.30 25.60 -20.82
N ILE A 152 22.88 26.30 -19.85
CA ILE A 152 22.81 25.93 -18.43
C ILE A 152 21.36 26.00 -17.94
N ALA A 153 20.66 27.11 -18.21
CA ALA A 153 19.25 27.28 -17.83
C ALA A 153 18.35 26.20 -18.45
N SER A 154 18.57 25.86 -19.73
CA SER A 154 17.85 24.80 -20.44
C SER A 154 18.07 23.45 -19.78
N CYS A 155 19.31 23.13 -19.38
CA CYS A 155 19.63 21.89 -18.69
C CYS A 155 18.87 21.77 -17.36
N PHE A 156 18.88 22.84 -16.55
CA PHE A 156 18.11 22.86 -15.29
C PHE A 156 16.60 22.76 -15.52
N TYR A 157 16.07 23.42 -16.56
CA TYR A 157 14.65 23.34 -16.90
C TYR A 157 14.22 21.91 -17.28
N VAL A 158 14.99 21.25 -18.16
CA VAL A 158 14.72 19.87 -18.56
C VAL A 158 14.82 18.91 -17.37
N LEU A 159 15.82 19.08 -16.51
CA LEU A 159 15.97 18.27 -15.29
C LEU A 159 14.82 18.48 -14.31
N ALA A 160 14.35 19.72 -14.15
CA ALA A 160 13.22 20.03 -13.29
C ALA A 160 11.93 19.38 -13.80
N ILE A 161 11.63 19.52 -15.09
CA ILE A 161 10.46 18.86 -15.72
C ILE A 161 10.58 17.34 -15.62
N PHE A 162 11.74 16.79 -15.94
CA PHE A 162 11.98 15.36 -15.83
C PHE A 162 11.75 14.89 -14.39
N GLY A 163 12.26 15.62 -13.39
CA GLY A 163 12.03 15.35 -11.97
C GLY A 163 10.53 15.36 -11.61
N CYS A 164 9.78 16.39 -12.01
CA CYS A 164 8.34 16.48 -11.78
C CYS A 164 7.58 15.31 -12.43
N CYS A 165 7.83 15.04 -13.71
CA CYS A 165 7.18 13.96 -14.44
C CYS A 165 7.52 12.59 -13.86
N TYR A 166 8.79 12.36 -13.54
CA TYR A 166 9.27 11.07 -13.07
C TYR A 166 8.84 10.78 -11.62
N GLN A 167 8.84 11.79 -10.75
CA GLN A 167 8.48 11.61 -9.34
C GLN A 167 6.97 11.67 -9.09
N MET A 168 6.22 12.48 -9.85
CA MET A 168 4.79 12.69 -9.59
C MET A 168 3.88 11.98 -10.61
N LEU A 169 4.17 12.07 -11.92
CA LEU A 169 3.26 11.55 -12.94
C LEU A 169 3.45 10.05 -13.19
N TRP A 170 4.70 9.59 -13.25
CA TRP A 170 5.03 8.19 -13.50
C TRP A 170 4.44 7.20 -12.47
N PRO A 171 4.55 7.41 -11.14
CA PRO A 171 3.93 6.50 -10.19
C PRO A 171 2.41 6.46 -10.31
N GLN A 172 1.77 7.59 -10.62
CA GLN A 172 0.33 7.66 -10.83
C GLN A 172 -0.11 6.83 -12.05
N LYS A 173 0.64 6.91 -13.16
CA LYS A 173 0.36 6.07 -14.34
C LYS A 173 0.41 4.57 -14.01
N THR A 174 1.42 4.13 -13.26
CA THR A 174 1.52 2.73 -12.86
C THR A 174 0.42 2.34 -11.87
N ALA A 175 0.08 3.21 -10.92
CA ALA A 175 -0.99 2.96 -9.98
C ALA A 175 -2.34 2.79 -10.68
N ILE A 176 -2.65 3.60 -11.70
CA ILE A 176 -3.85 3.43 -12.53
C ILE A 176 -3.85 2.09 -13.26
N ARG A 177 -2.71 1.66 -13.83
CA ARG A 177 -2.60 0.33 -14.45
C ARG A 177 -2.85 -0.79 -13.45
N VAL A 178 -2.40 -0.63 -12.21
CA VAL A 178 -2.67 -1.58 -11.13
C VAL A 178 -4.15 -1.59 -10.74
N ALA A 179 -4.82 -0.43 -10.65
CA ALA A 179 -6.28 -0.39 -10.43
C ALA A 179 -7.05 -1.13 -11.54
N LEU A 180 -6.70 -0.88 -12.80
CA LEU A 180 -7.31 -1.56 -13.95
C LEU A 180 -7.10 -3.08 -13.90
N ALA A 181 -5.89 -3.52 -13.53
CA ALA A 181 -5.59 -4.94 -13.37
C ALA A 181 -6.38 -5.59 -12.22
N LEU A 182 -6.70 -4.84 -11.17
CA LEU A 182 -7.45 -5.33 -10.02
C LEU A 182 -8.97 -5.24 -10.21
N GLY A 183 -9.46 -4.67 -11.32
CA GLY A 183 -10.89 -4.41 -11.52
C GLY A 183 -11.47 -3.46 -10.47
N ALA A 184 -10.63 -2.59 -9.91
CA ALA A 184 -11.05 -1.59 -8.94
C ALA A 184 -11.52 -0.34 -9.69
N ASP A 185 -12.84 -0.14 -9.71
CA ASP A 185 -13.51 1.08 -10.20
C ASP A 185 -13.35 2.26 -9.22
#